data_AF-A0A969GGJ1-F1
#
_entry.id   AF-A0A969GGJ1-F1
#
_cell.length_a   1.000
_cell.length_b   1.000
_cell.length_c   1.000
_cell.angle_alpha   90.00
_cell.angle_beta   90.00
_cell.angle_gamma   90.00
#
_symmetry.space_group_name_H-M   'P 1'
#
loop_
_entity.id
_entity.type
_entity.pdbx_description
1 polymer ?
#
loop_
_entity_poly.entity_id
_entity_poly.type
_entity_poly.pdbx_seq_one_letter_code
_entity_poly.pdbx_strand_id
1 'polypeptide(L)'
;MGAVCGQSGRVECHASKGGICRDGWAAQWKERLERTPIWLSHWLHHQTDDDYWRVASLSPDYKKIICAVYTIGGWMDSYVNGAVRMFEKCANAPRKCLIGNWNHQMPDHAYPGPNLDYLREMDRFLNTGSRALITASCASLRLLSRAANIPNLRHFPR
;
A
#
# COMPACT_ATOMS: atom_id res chain seq x y z
N MET A 1 17.94 61.29 11.95
CA MET A 1 18.75 60.07 12.17
C MET A 1 17.90 59.09 12.95
N GLY A 2 17.69 57.89 12.42
CA GLY A 2 16.95 56.83 13.16
C GLY A 2 16.06 55.97 12.27
N ALA A 3 16.63 55.30 11.27
CA ALA A 3 16.01 54.13 10.66
C ALA A 3 16.70 52.89 11.24
N VAL A 4 15.96 52.00 11.89
CA VAL A 4 16.36 50.59 12.05
C VAL A 4 15.13 49.72 11.83
N CYS A 5 15.03 49.21 10.61
CA CYS A 5 14.14 48.12 10.21
C CYS A 5 14.68 46.83 10.84
N GLY A 6 13.99 46.32 11.86
CA GLY A 6 14.36 45.12 12.59
C GLY A 6 13.90 43.84 11.90
N GLN A 7 14.88 43.08 11.42
CA GLN A 7 14.92 41.61 11.31
C GLN A 7 13.89 40.94 10.40
N SER A 8 14.35 40.68 9.17
CA SER A 8 13.78 39.74 8.22
C SER A 8 13.61 38.34 8.82
N GLY A 9 12.39 37.80 8.79
CA GLY A 9 12.07 36.41 9.12
C GLY A 9 12.65 35.42 8.12
N ARG A 10 13.97 35.23 8.15
CA ARG A 10 14.66 34.20 7.36
C ARG A 10 14.69 32.91 8.19
N VAL A 11 13.89 31.92 7.79
CA VAL A 11 14.02 30.55 8.29
C VAL A 11 15.32 30.00 7.73
N GLU A 12 16.39 30.04 8.51
CA GLU A 12 17.65 29.40 8.13
C GLU A 12 17.58 27.91 8.45
N CYS A 13 17.63 27.09 7.42
CA CYS A 13 17.83 25.66 7.56
C CYS A 13 19.28 25.44 7.99
N HIS A 14 19.49 25.05 9.25
CA HIS A 14 20.78 24.51 9.68
C HIS A 14 21.05 23.22 8.88
N ALA A 15 21.92 23.33 7.88
CA ALA A 15 22.39 22.19 7.11
C ALA A 15 23.15 21.24 8.04
N SER A 16 22.52 20.14 8.43
CA SER A 16 23.24 18.99 8.96
C SER A 16 24.12 18.43 7.83
N LYS A 17 25.38 18.14 8.15
CA LYS A 17 26.35 17.52 7.22
C LYS A 17 25.73 16.24 6.64
N GLY A 18 25.30 16.30 5.37
CA GLY A 18 24.74 15.17 4.62
C GLY A 18 23.34 15.38 4.02
N GLY A 19 22.71 16.56 4.17
CA GLY A 19 21.37 16.81 3.63
C GLY A 19 21.35 17.16 2.13
N ILE A 20 20.78 16.30 1.30
CA ILE A 20 20.43 16.61 -0.10
C ILE A 20 19.21 17.53 -0.09
N CYS A 21 19.42 18.82 0.11
CA CYS A 21 18.43 19.84 -0.23
C CYS A 21 19.13 20.92 -1.03
N ARG A 22 18.98 20.86 -2.36
CA ARG A 22 19.52 21.85 -3.29
C ARG A 22 18.99 23.25 -2.93
N ASP A 23 19.77 24.28 -3.23
CA ASP A 23 19.33 25.67 -3.07
C ASP A 23 17.98 25.91 -3.75
N GLY A 24 17.12 26.72 -3.11
CA GLY A 24 15.78 27.02 -3.62
C GLY A 24 14.72 25.93 -3.39
N TRP A 25 15.05 24.83 -2.69
CA TRP A 25 14.06 23.78 -2.39
C TRP A 25 12.83 24.30 -1.66
N ALA A 26 13.00 25.26 -0.73
CA ALA A 26 11.91 25.81 0.07
C ALA A 26 10.92 26.60 -0.79
N ALA A 27 11.44 27.38 -1.75
CA ALA A 27 10.60 28.12 -2.70
C ALA A 27 9.83 27.16 -3.62
N GLN A 28 10.49 26.12 -4.15
CA GLN A 28 9.84 25.10 -4.98
C GLN A 28 8.80 24.29 -4.21
N TRP A 29 9.08 23.95 -2.94
CA TRP A 29 8.12 23.27 -2.08
C TRP A 29 6.90 24.14 -1.81
N LYS A 30 7.11 25.43 -1.51
CA LYS A 30 6.02 26.40 -1.31
C LYS A 30 5.18 26.57 -2.58
N GLU A 31 5.80 26.70 -3.75
CA GLU A 31 5.08 26.78 -5.03
C GLU A 31 4.21 25.53 -5.24
N ARG A 32 4.74 24.34 -4.97
CA ARG A 32 3.98 23.09 -5.07
C ARG A 32 2.80 23.08 -4.11
N LEU A 33 2.99 23.50 -2.86
CA LEU A 33 1.89 23.58 -1.90
C LEU A 33 0.79 24.52 -2.37
N GLU A 34 1.15 25.72 -2.82
CA GLU A 34 0.20 26.74 -3.29
C GLU A 34 -0.56 26.31 -4.55
N ARG A 35 0.08 25.50 -5.41
CA ARG A 35 -0.52 24.98 -6.64
C ARG A 35 -1.24 23.65 -6.47
N THR A 36 -1.07 22.98 -5.33
CA THR A 36 -1.69 21.67 -5.09
C THR A 36 -3.17 21.87 -4.79
N PRO A 37 -4.09 21.35 -5.64
CA PRO A 37 -5.52 21.49 -5.39
C PRO A 37 -5.93 20.68 -4.15
N ILE A 38 -7.09 21.02 -3.57
CA ILE A 38 -7.67 20.25 -2.46
C ILE A 38 -8.24 18.94 -3.01
N TRP A 39 -7.40 17.91 -3.16
CA TRP A 39 -7.78 16.61 -3.73
C TRP A 39 -9.00 15.98 -3.06
N LEU A 40 -9.11 16.14 -1.73
CA LEU A 40 -10.25 15.62 -0.97
C LEU A 40 -11.58 16.18 -1.48
N SER A 41 -11.62 17.48 -1.80
CA SER A 41 -12.84 18.09 -2.36
C SER A 41 -13.19 17.46 -3.70
N HIS A 42 -12.20 17.20 -4.56
CA HIS A 42 -12.41 16.55 -5.85
C HIS A 42 -12.93 15.12 -5.67
N TRP A 43 -12.34 14.34 -4.76
CA TRP A 43 -12.79 12.98 -4.44
C TRP A 43 -14.22 12.95 -3.88
N LEU A 44 -14.59 13.95 -3.07
CA LEU A 44 -15.94 14.10 -2.55
C LEU A 44 -16.99 14.36 -3.63
N HIS A 45 -16.62 14.88 -4.80
CA HIS A 45 -17.53 15.01 -5.94
C HIS A 45 -17.60 13.73 -6.80
N HIS A 46 -16.59 12.86 -6.72
CA HIS A 46 -16.50 11.58 -7.44
C HIS A 46 -16.76 10.39 -6.50
N GLN A 47 -17.94 10.33 -5.90
CA GLN A 47 -18.27 9.28 -4.90
C GLN A 47 -18.53 7.89 -5.50
N THR A 48 -18.73 7.80 -6.81
CA THR A 48 -19.05 6.55 -7.52
C THR A 48 -17.98 6.21 -8.55
N ASP A 49 -17.95 4.96 -9.03
CA ASP A 49 -17.09 4.58 -10.15
C ASP A 49 -17.44 5.39 -11.40
N ASP A 50 -16.51 6.21 -11.86
CA ASP A 50 -16.63 7.07 -13.02
C ASP A 50 -15.28 7.23 -13.73
N ASP A 51 -15.26 8.07 -14.76
CA ASP A 51 -14.09 8.26 -15.60
C ASP A 51 -12.90 8.86 -14.82
N TYR A 52 -13.15 9.57 -13.70
CA TYR A 52 -12.09 10.09 -12.85
C TYR A 52 -11.30 8.96 -12.19
N TRP A 53 -11.95 7.90 -11.70
CA TRP A 53 -11.26 6.76 -11.09
C TRP A 53 -10.68 5.78 -12.11
N ARG A 54 -11.32 5.65 -13.27
CA ARG A 54 -10.95 4.64 -14.28
C ARG A 54 -9.56 4.83 -14.88
N VAL A 55 -9.05 6.06 -14.93
CA VAL A 55 -7.68 6.34 -15.43
C VAL A 55 -6.59 5.64 -14.62
N ALA A 56 -6.84 5.39 -13.34
CA ALA A 56 -5.90 4.74 -12.41
C ALA A 56 -6.43 3.39 -11.90
N SER A 57 -7.48 2.86 -12.51
CA SER A 57 -8.13 1.61 -12.09
C SER A 57 -7.70 0.44 -12.96
N LEU A 58 -7.48 -0.71 -12.31
CA LEU A 58 -7.31 -1.99 -13.00
C LEU A 58 -8.65 -2.62 -13.40
N SER A 59 -9.76 -2.14 -12.84
CA SER A 59 -11.11 -2.69 -13.04
C SER A 59 -11.52 -2.89 -14.51
N PRO A 60 -11.22 -1.94 -15.43
CA PRO A 60 -11.65 -2.06 -16.81
C PRO A 60 -11.10 -3.28 -17.54
N ASP A 61 -9.88 -3.73 -17.22
CA ASP A 61 -9.29 -4.87 -17.93
C ASP A 61 -8.14 -5.54 -17.16
N TYR A 62 -8.47 -6.37 -16.17
CA TYR A 62 -7.49 -7.20 -15.46
C TYR A 62 -6.78 -8.22 -16.37
N LYS A 63 -7.34 -8.55 -17.56
CA LYS A 63 -6.77 -9.55 -18.46
C LYS A 63 -5.47 -9.11 -19.12
N LYS A 64 -5.20 -7.79 -19.12
CA LYS A 64 -3.92 -7.21 -19.57
C LYS A 64 -2.75 -7.58 -18.67
N ILE A 65 -3.02 -8.00 -17.43
CA ILE A 65 -1.99 -8.46 -16.51
C ILE A 65 -1.62 -9.90 -16.88
N ILE A 66 -0.44 -10.05 -17.48
CA ILE A 66 0.12 -11.35 -17.90
C ILE A 66 1.36 -11.76 -17.11
N CYS A 67 1.95 -10.82 -16.35
CA CYS A 67 3.09 -11.12 -15.47
C CYS A 67 2.64 -11.90 -14.23
N ALA A 68 3.54 -12.68 -13.64
CA ALA A 68 3.22 -13.43 -12.43
C ALA A 68 2.87 -12.47 -11.27
N VAL A 69 1.74 -12.71 -10.60
CA VAL A 69 1.23 -11.86 -9.52
C VAL A 69 1.29 -12.60 -8.19
N TYR A 70 1.89 -11.97 -7.17
CA TYR A 70 1.77 -12.43 -5.79
C TYR A 70 1.13 -11.35 -4.93
N THR A 71 -0.11 -11.56 -4.50
CA THR A 71 -0.80 -10.67 -3.57
C THR A 71 -0.70 -11.16 -2.14
N ILE A 72 -0.42 -10.23 -1.22
CA ILE A 72 -0.45 -10.47 0.22
C ILE A 72 -1.49 -9.52 0.81
N GLY A 73 -2.43 -10.05 1.60
CA GLY A 73 -3.49 -9.29 2.23
C GLY A 73 -3.74 -9.71 3.67
N GLY A 74 -4.55 -8.92 4.37
CA GLY A 74 -4.94 -9.15 5.76
C GLY A 74 -6.46 -9.05 5.94
N TRP A 75 -7.04 -9.95 6.74
CA TRP A 75 -8.46 -9.89 7.10
C TRP A 75 -8.81 -8.70 7.99
N MET A 76 -7.84 -8.17 8.74
CA MET A 76 -8.03 -7.01 9.62
C MET A 76 -7.52 -5.71 8.96
N ASP A 77 -7.17 -5.76 7.67
CA ASP A 77 -6.81 -4.60 6.86
C ASP A 77 -8.06 -3.86 6.38
N SER A 78 -7.99 -2.55 6.14
CA SER A 78 -9.12 -1.79 5.57
C SER A 78 -9.38 -2.11 4.09
N TYR A 79 -8.41 -2.71 3.39
CA TYR A 79 -8.44 -3.08 1.97
C TYR A 79 -8.59 -4.59 1.73
N VAL A 80 -9.37 -5.29 2.57
CA VAL A 80 -9.58 -6.76 2.52
C VAL A 80 -9.84 -7.30 1.11
N ASN A 81 -10.67 -6.59 0.34
CA ASN A 81 -11.14 -7.06 -0.97
C ASN A 81 -10.06 -7.00 -2.06
N GLY A 82 -9.01 -6.20 -1.88
CA GLY A 82 -8.01 -5.94 -2.94
C GLY A 82 -7.27 -7.21 -3.38
N ALA A 83 -6.71 -7.95 -2.42
CA ALA A 83 -5.94 -9.15 -2.68
C ALA A 83 -6.81 -10.27 -3.29
N VAL A 84 -8.02 -10.48 -2.75
CA VAL A 84 -8.97 -11.48 -3.25
C VAL A 84 -9.40 -11.15 -4.68
N ARG A 85 -9.77 -9.89 -4.96
CA ARG A 85 -10.19 -9.43 -6.29
C ARG A 85 -9.07 -9.61 -7.31
N MET A 86 -7.82 -9.26 -6.97
CA MET A 86 -6.69 -9.46 -7.88
C MET A 86 -6.46 -10.93 -8.21
N PHE A 87 -6.51 -11.80 -7.19
CA PHE A 87 -6.37 -13.25 -7.39
C PHE A 87 -7.50 -13.84 -8.26
N GLU A 88 -8.73 -13.35 -8.12
CA GLU A 88 -9.84 -13.80 -8.94
C GLU A 88 -9.75 -13.28 -10.38
N LYS A 89 -9.49 -11.97 -10.55
CA LYS A 89 -9.63 -11.29 -11.85
C LYS A 89 -8.39 -11.36 -12.74
N CYS A 90 -7.19 -11.54 -12.20
CA CYS A 90 -5.95 -11.68 -13.00
C CYS A 90 -5.81 -13.10 -13.58
N ALA A 91 -6.86 -13.57 -14.27
CA ALA A 91 -7.02 -14.95 -14.67
C ALA A 91 -5.95 -15.45 -15.68
N ASN A 92 -5.36 -14.53 -16.45
CA ASN A 92 -4.38 -14.80 -17.49
C ASN A 92 -2.94 -14.88 -16.97
N ALA A 93 -2.71 -14.46 -15.73
CA ALA A 93 -1.41 -14.45 -15.10
C ALA A 93 -1.25 -15.65 -14.15
N PRO A 94 -0.05 -16.25 -14.09
CA PRO A 94 0.30 -17.10 -12.96
C PRO A 94 0.14 -16.32 -11.65
N ARG A 95 -0.53 -16.88 -10.65
CA ARG A 95 -0.95 -16.08 -9.50
C ARG A 95 -0.92 -16.83 -8.17
N LYS A 96 -0.40 -16.14 -7.15
CA LYS A 96 -0.41 -16.59 -5.76
C LYS A 96 -1.10 -15.53 -4.90
N CYS A 97 -1.86 -15.97 -3.92
CA CYS A 97 -2.45 -15.09 -2.92
C CYS A 97 -2.22 -15.66 -1.52
N LEU A 98 -1.77 -14.80 -0.61
CA LEU A 98 -1.58 -15.11 0.80
C LEU A 98 -2.42 -14.14 1.62
N ILE A 99 -3.33 -14.66 2.43
CA ILE A 99 -4.17 -13.84 3.30
C ILE A 99 -3.97 -14.29 4.74
N GLY A 100 -3.48 -13.38 5.58
CA GLY A 100 -3.39 -13.57 7.03
C GLY A 100 -4.48 -12.82 7.78
N ASN A 101 -4.48 -12.93 9.11
CA ASN A 101 -5.38 -12.15 9.96
C ASN A 101 -4.83 -10.77 10.33
N TRP A 102 -3.87 -10.28 9.56
CA TRP A 102 -3.11 -9.06 9.77
C TRP A 102 -3.93 -7.78 9.55
N ASN A 103 -3.59 -6.73 10.30
CA ASN A 103 -3.97 -5.35 10.05
C ASN A 103 -3.09 -4.73 8.95
N HIS A 104 -3.16 -3.41 8.78
CA HIS A 104 -2.38 -2.64 7.78
C HIS A 104 -0.90 -2.50 8.15
N GLN A 105 -0.24 -3.64 8.34
CA GLN A 105 1.17 -3.79 8.66
C GLN A 105 1.76 -4.98 7.90
N MET A 106 3.08 -5.06 7.85
CA MET A 106 3.78 -6.17 7.20
C MET A 106 3.56 -7.48 7.98
N PRO A 107 3.41 -8.64 7.30
CA PRO A 107 3.05 -9.92 7.95
C PRO A 107 3.96 -10.40 9.09
N ASP A 108 5.22 -9.99 9.10
CA ASP A 108 6.23 -10.31 10.12
C ASP A 108 6.02 -9.57 11.44
N HIS A 109 5.33 -8.42 11.42
CA HIS A 109 5.07 -7.59 12.59
C HIS A 109 3.59 -7.23 12.81
N ALA A 110 2.70 -7.67 11.91
CA ALA A 110 1.29 -7.35 11.95
C ALA A 110 0.53 -8.01 13.10
N TYR A 111 -0.57 -7.37 13.48
CA TYR A 111 -1.51 -7.86 14.49
C TYR A 111 -2.92 -7.98 13.91
N PRO A 112 -3.73 -8.96 14.36
CA PRO A 112 -3.35 -10.13 15.15
C PRO A 112 -2.44 -11.08 14.36
N GLY A 113 -1.52 -11.75 15.07
CA GLY A 113 -0.73 -12.83 14.50
C GLY A 113 -1.56 -14.11 14.26
N PRO A 114 -1.00 -15.16 13.65
CA PRO A 114 0.42 -15.44 13.60
C PRO A 114 1.17 -14.59 12.58
N ASN A 115 2.36 -14.15 12.96
CA ASN A 115 3.27 -13.48 12.04
C ASN A 115 3.90 -14.49 11.09
N LEU A 116 4.24 -14.03 9.89
CA LEU A 116 4.84 -14.86 8.84
C LEU A 116 6.05 -14.14 8.25
N ASP A 117 7.14 -14.89 8.05
CA ASP A 117 8.25 -14.47 7.20
C ASP A 117 7.81 -14.40 5.73
N TYR A 118 7.21 -13.26 5.37
CA TYR A 118 6.70 -13.01 4.03
C TYR A 118 7.83 -12.78 3.02
N LEU A 119 9.01 -12.33 3.45
CA LEU A 119 10.17 -12.13 2.59
C LEU A 119 10.65 -13.46 2.02
N ARG A 120 10.69 -14.52 2.85
CA ARG A 120 11.00 -15.87 2.36
C ARG A 120 9.95 -16.40 1.39
N GLU A 121 8.68 -16.09 1.61
CA GLU A 121 7.62 -16.44 0.66
C GLU A 121 7.74 -15.67 -0.67
N MET A 122 8.13 -14.39 -0.61
CA MET A 122 8.42 -13.57 -1.79
C MET A 122 9.64 -14.10 -2.55
N ASP A 123 10.74 -14.41 -1.86
CA ASP A 123 11.95 -14.99 -2.46
C ASP A 123 11.63 -16.30 -3.18
N ARG A 124 10.90 -17.21 -2.54
CA ARG A 124 10.42 -18.45 -3.18
C ARG A 124 9.61 -18.16 -4.45
N PHE A 125 8.68 -17.22 -4.38
CA PHE A 125 7.83 -16.87 -5.52
C PHE A 125 8.67 -16.29 -6.68
N LEU A 126 9.56 -15.33 -6.41
CA LEU A 126 10.40 -14.69 -7.41
C LEU A 126 11.44 -15.65 -8.01
N ASN A 127 12.04 -16.52 -7.19
CA ASN A 127 12.98 -17.55 -7.65
C ASN A 127 12.29 -18.65 -8.46
N THR A 128 11.02 -18.96 -8.17
CA THR A 128 10.24 -19.92 -8.98
C THR A 128 9.77 -19.29 -10.29
N GLY A 129 9.35 -18.01 -10.25
CA GLY A 129 8.90 -17.26 -11.43
C GLY A 129 10.01 -16.96 -12.44
N SER A 130 11.22 -16.63 -11.95
CA SER A 130 12.40 -16.41 -12.81
C SER A 130 12.95 -17.69 -13.46
N ARG A 131 12.52 -18.88 -12.98
CA ARG A 131 12.94 -20.20 -13.49
C ARG A 131 11.88 -20.90 -14.35
N ALA A 132 10.90 -20.16 -14.90
CA ALA A 132 9.92 -20.64 -15.89
C ALA A 132 8.91 -21.72 -15.44
N LEU A 133 8.75 -21.96 -14.13
CA LEU A 133 7.88 -23.04 -13.62
C LEU A 133 6.47 -22.60 -13.19
N ILE A 134 6.15 -21.29 -13.18
CA ILE A 134 4.80 -20.81 -12.86
C ILE A 134 4.04 -20.54 -14.17
N THR A 135 3.30 -21.55 -14.64
CA THR A 135 2.40 -21.42 -15.79
C THR A 135 1.09 -20.71 -15.39
N ALA A 136 0.33 -20.17 -16.34
CA ALA A 136 -0.96 -19.51 -16.06
C ALA A 136 -1.99 -20.43 -15.36
N SER A 137 -1.79 -21.75 -15.38
CA SER A 137 -2.60 -22.73 -14.64
C SER A 137 -2.22 -22.84 -13.15
N CYS A 138 -1.12 -22.25 -12.71
CA CYS A 138 -0.68 -22.27 -11.32
C CYS A 138 -1.37 -21.14 -10.54
N ALA A 139 -2.54 -21.44 -9.99
CA ALA A 139 -3.23 -20.60 -9.03
C ALA A 139 -3.05 -21.21 -7.63
N SER A 140 -2.49 -20.43 -6.69
CA SER A 140 -2.29 -20.88 -5.30
C SER A 140 -2.85 -19.86 -4.32
N LEU A 141 -3.88 -20.24 -3.56
CA LEU A 141 -4.43 -19.45 -2.46
C LEU A 141 -4.05 -20.09 -1.12
N ARG A 142 -3.44 -19.31 -0.23
CA ARG A 142 -3.15 -19.73 1.15
C ARG A 142 -3.82 -18.78 2.14
N LEU A 143 -4.70 -19.34 2.95
CA LEU A 143 -5.36 -18.65 4.05
C LEU A 143 -4.69 -19.06 5.36
N LEU A 144 -4.18 -18.09 6.12
CA LEU A 144 -3.77 -18.30 7.50
C LEU A 144 -4.96 -17.94 8.38
N SER A 145 -5.71 -18.96 8.79
CA SER A 145 -6.73 -18.81 9.82
C SER A 145 -6.11 -19.04 11.20
N ARG A 146 -6.74 -18.46 12.22
CA ARG A 146 -6.40 -18.69 13.63
C ARG A 146 -6.38 -20.20 13.89
N ALA A 147 -5.31 -20.71 14.51
CA ALA A 147 -5.47 -21.88 15.36
C ALA A 147 -6.45 -21.48 16.47
N ALA A 148 -7.52 -22.27 16.65
CA ALA A 148 -8.51 -22.06 17.69
C ALA A 148 -7.83 -22.18 19.07
N ASN A 149 -7.40 -21.05 19.63
CA ASN A 149 -7.13 -20.92 21.04
C ASN A 149 -7.45 -19.48 21.48
N ILE A 150 -8.72 -19.27 21.84
CA ILE A 150 -9.17 -18.09 22.59
C ILE A 150 -9.37 -18.57 24.02
N PRO A 151 -8.38 -18.47 24.93
CA PRO A 151 -8.68 -18.49 26.34
C PRO A 151 -9.26 -17.11 26.69
N ASN A 152 -10.50 -17.09 27.17
CA ASN A 152 -11.24 -15.93 27.71
C ASN A 152 -11.98 -15.02 26.73
N LEU A 153 -13.13 -15.49 26.24
CA LEU A 153 -14.31 -14.62 26.11
C LEU A 153 -15.21 -14.88 27.33
N ARG A 154 -14.88 -14.25 28.47
CA ARG A 154 -15.83 -14.08 29.57
C ARG A 154 -16.46 -12.69 29.45
N HIS A 155 -17.77 -12.70 29.20
CA HIS A 155 -18.74 -11.65 29.51
C HIS A 155 -18.55 -10.28 28.85
N PHE A 156 -19.31 -10.05 27.76
CA PHE A 156 -19.99 -8.78 27.58
C PHE A 156 -21.47 -9.02 27.90
N PRO A 157 -22.07 -8.33 28.90
CA PRO A 157 -23.50 -8.40 29.12
C PRO A 157 -24.24 -7.77 27.94
N ARG A 158 -25.41 -8.34 27.65
CA ARG A 158 -26.34 -7.91 26.60
C ARG A 158 -26.91 -6.52 26.87
#